data_AF-N1QK55-F1
#
_entry.id   AF-N1QK55-F1
#
_cell.length_a   1.000
_cell.length_b   1.000
_cell.length_c   1.000
_cell.angle_alpha   90.00
_cell.angle_beta   90.00
_cell.angle_gamma   90.00
#
_symmetry.space_group_name_H-M   'P 1'
#
loop_
_entity.id
_entity.type
_entity.pdbx_description
1 polymer ?
#
loop_
_entity_poly.entity_id
_entity_poly.type
_entity_poly.pdbx_seq_one_letter_code
_entity_poly.pdbx_strand_id
1 'polypeptide(L)'
;NTHPRTWQDHTIYSQPNMTEADRAWVNMDIDYIVVALDKEDAREKGLPLSADFPWDPTHSAYMITTMHSLHCLKSLHRSNLEYRHGVKQSYPTEHLIHCLDNIRQDLICSADDTPRFIPVDAKDSAHTGIGQWRQCKDFSKLEQWGREHSACFSYNELITHELKEERGYPHALKFCPADSKWLPAVRKFYNQPDDWVPEKPPPPYPAVGVPFDGYENQRNPAAM
;
A
#
# COMPACT_ATOMS: atom_id res chain seq x y z
N ASN A 1 5.74 -5.93 -22.12
CA ASN A 1 6.20 -5.50 -20.78
C ASN A 1 6.27 -6.67 -19.82
N THR A 2 7.01 -7.71 -20.18
CA THR A 2 7.34 -8.80 -19.25
C THR A 2 8.82 -9.13 -19.37
N HIS A 3 9.42 -9.59 -18.29
CA HIS A 3 10.82 -10.00 -18.24
C HIS A 3 10.98 -11.21 -17.31
N PRO A 4 11.99 -12.06 -17.55
CA PRO A 4 12.27 -13.18 -16.66
C PRO A 4 12.79 -12.66 -15.31
N ARG A 5 12.36 -13.29 -14.21
CA ARG A 5 12.95 -13.13 -12.86
C ARG A 5 13.02 -14.48 -12.20
N THR A 6 13.95 -14.65 -11.27
CA THR A 6 14.00 -15.84 -10.42
C THR A 6 13.37 -15.57 -9.06
N TRP A 7 12.81 -16.61 -8.43
CA TRP A 7 12.49 -16.55 -7.00
C TRP A 7 13.77 -16.33 -6.21
N GLN A 8 13.76 -15.31 -5.35
CA GLN A 8 14.88 -14.97 -4.49
C GLN A 8 14.73 -15.69 -3.16
N ASP A 9 15.82 -16.25 -2.64
CA ASP A 9 15.85 -16.88 -1.33
C ASP A 9 15.76 -15.84 -0.20
N HIS A 10 16.51 -14.75 -0.38
CA HIS A 10 16.56 -13.64 0.55
C HIS A 10 16.31 -12.32 -0.16
N THR A 11 15.49 -11.49 0.46
CA THR A 11 15.28 -10.10 0.07
C THR A 11 15.41 -9.22 1.31
N ILE A 12 15.45 -7.91 1.12
CA ILE A 12 15.40 -6.98 2.26
C ILE A 12 14.15 -7.17 3.14
N TYR A 13 13.07 -7.78 2.60
CA TYR A 13 11.80 -8.04 3.29
C TYR A 13 11.77 -9.37 4.07
N SER A 14 12.77 -10.22 3.91
CA SER A 14 12.84 -11.57 4.50
C SER A 14 14.23 -11.90 5.07
N GLN A 15 15.02 -10.87 5.38
CA GLN A 15 16.37 -11.02 5.91
C GLN A 15 16.37 -11.49 7.38
N PRO A 16 17.42 -12.21 7.84
CA PRO A 16 17.48 -12.73 9.21
C PRO A 16 17.39 -11.65 10.30
N ASN A 17 17.87 -10.44 10.02
CA ASN A 17 17.69 -9.31 10.91
C ASN A 17 16.26 -8.77 10.80
N MET A 18 15.39 -9.24 11.70
CA MET A 18 13.96 -8.91 11.69
C MET A 18 13.69 -7.41 11.76
N THR A 19 14.50 -6.64 12.51
CA THR A 19 14.36 -5.18 12.60
C THR A 19 14.54 -4.50 11.23
N GLU A 20 15.51 -4.96 10.44
CA GLU A 20 15.75 -4.42 9.10
C GLU A 20 14.69 -4.91 8.09
N ALA A 21 14.17 -6.13 8.26
CA ALA A 21 13.03 -6.61 7.49
C ALA A 21 11.77 -5.77 7.76
N ASP A 22 11.44 -5.54 9.03
CA ASP A 22 10.31 -4.72 9.46
C ASP A 22 10.45 -3.29 8.94
N ARG A 23 11.67 -2.72 8.98
CA ARG A 23 11.97 -1.42 8.37
C ARG A 23 11.69 -1.43 6.86
N ALA A 24 12.12 -2.45 6.13
CA ALA A 24 11.86 -2.54 4.68
C ALA A 24 10.37 -2.58 4.37
N TRP A 25 9.60 -3.37 5.12
CA TRP A 25 8.14 -3.43 4.99
C TRP A 25 7.47 -2.09 5.27
N VAL A 26 7.77 -1.46 6.40
CA VAL A 26 7.18 -0.16 6.79
C VAL A 26 7.50 0.92 5.75
N ASN A 27 8.74 0.98 5.27
CA ASN A 27 9.23 2.01 4.35
C ASN A 27 9.00 1.71 2.86
N MET A 28 8.32 0.61 2.51
CA MET A 28 7.98 0.32 1.10
C MET A 28 7.20 1.50 0.50
N ASP A 29 7.75 2.16 -0.52
CA ASP A 29 7.08 3.29 -1.16
C ASP A 29 5.92 2.77 -2.03
N ILE A 30 4.72 3.20 -1.66
CA ILE A 30 3.48 2.90 -2.39
C ILE A 30 2.64 4.16 -2.61
N ASP A 31 3.24 5.35 -2.52
CA ASP A 31 2.51 6.62 -2.65
C ASP A 31 1.93 6.84 -4.06
N TYR A 32 2.47 6.14 -5.06
CA TYR A 32 1.96 6.12 -6.43
C TYR A 32 0.80 5.12 -6.63
N ILE A 33 0.13 4.70 -5.55
CA ILE A 33 -1.08 3.87 -5.58
C ILE A 33 -2.27 4.59 -6.22
N VAL A 34 -2.42 5.90 -6.04
CA VAL A 34 -3.51 6.67 -6.64
C VAL A 34 -3.03 7.50 -7.81
N VAL A 35 -3.71 7.34 -8.95
CA VAL A 35 -3.48 8.10 -10.18
C VAL A 35 -4.68 8.99 -10.52
N ALA A 36 -4.41 10.15 -11.09
CA ALA A 36 -5.41 11.05 -11.65
C ALA A 36 -5.46 10.84 -13.16
N LEU A 37 -6.58 10.32 -13.67
CA LEU A 37 -6.79 10.06 -15.09
C LEU A 37 -7.87 10.98 -15.64
N ASP A 38 -7.67 11.48 -16.85
CA ASP A 38 -8.72 12.20 -17.58
C ASP A 38 -9.97 11.30 -17.71
N LYS A 39 -11.14 11.88 -17.48
CA LYS A 39 -12.41 11.14 -17.45
C LYS A 39 -12.79 10.56 -18.81
N GLU A 40 -12.49 11.27 -19.89
CA GLU A 40 -12.77 10.81 -21.24
C GLU A 40 -11.82 9.67 -21.62
N ASP A 41 -10.53 9.83 -21.36
CA ASP A 41 -9.53 8.76 -21.57
C ASP A 41 -9.85 7.48 -20.78
N ALA A 42 -10.29 7.64 -19.53
CA ALA A 42 -10.68 6.51 -18.67
C ALA A 42 -11.92 5.80 -19.24
N ARG A 43 -12.92 6.57 -19.67
CA ARG A 43 -14.14 6.05 -20.30
C ARG A 43 -13.85 5.31 -21.60
N GLU A 44 -13.00 5.85 -22.47
CA GLU A 44 -12.58 5.20 -23.72
C GLU A 44 -11.87 3.87 -23.48
N LYS A 45 -11.11 3.76 -22.38
CA LYS A 45 -10.48 2.52 -21.94
C LYS A 45 -11.43 1.54 -21.23
N GLY A 46 -12.72 1.88 -21.15
CA GLY A 46 -13.74 1.05 -20.51
C GLY A 46 -13.63 0.99 -18.99
N LEU A 47 -12.92 1.93 -18.36
CA LEU A 47 -12.88 2.02 -16.90
C LEU A 47 -14.21 2.54 -16.37
N PRO A 48 -14.71 2.00 -15.24
CA PRO A 48 -15.89 2.54 -14.59
C PRO A 48 -15.64 3.97 -14.09
N LEU A 49 -16.73 4.70 -13.85
CA LEU A 49 -16.67 5.99 -13.17
C LEU A 49 -16.03 5.81 -11.78
N SER A 50 -15.10 6.69 -11.45
CA SER A 50 -14.43 6.73 -10.16
C SER A 50 -14.62 8.09 -9.49
N ALA A 51 -14.15 8.21 -8.24
CA ALA A 51 -14.22 9.44 -7.46
C ALA A 51 -13.59 10.62 -8.22
N ASP A 52 -14.19 11.81 -8.07
CA ASP A 52 -13.66 13.04 -8.66
C ASP A 52 -12.29 13.38 -8.10
N PHE A 53 -11.36 13.74 -8.98
CA PHE A 53 -10.07 14.24 -8.55
C PHE A 53 -10.20 15.69 -8.06
N PRO A 54 -9.74 16.05 -6.84
CA PRO A 54 -10.08 17.34 -6.24
C PRO A 54 -9.38 18.53 -6.90
N TRP A 55 -8.27 18.28 -7.58
CA TRP A 55 -7.41 19.34 -8.13
C TRP A 55 -7.73 19.67 -9.59
N ASP A 56 -8.51 18.81 -10.27
CA ASP A 56 -8.96 19.03 -11.64
C ASP A 56 -10.29 18.28 -11.90
N PRO A 57 -11.40 18.99 -12.18
CA PRO A 57 -12.71 18.38 -12.38
C PRO A 57 -12.81 17.51 -13.64
N THR A 58 -11.87 17.64 -14.58
CA THR A 58 -11.79 16.80 -15.78
C THR A 58 -11.18 15.42 -15.50
N HIS A 59 -10.61 15.22 -14.30
CA HIS A 59 -9.95 13.97 -13.92
C HIS A 59 -10.72 13.23 -12.82
N SER A 60 -10.52 11.92 -12.77
CA SER A 60 -10.97 11.03 -11.69
C SER A 60 -9.77 10.33 -11.06
N ALA A 61 -9.87 10.04 -9.76
CA ALA A 61 -8.86 9.32 -9.01
C ALA A 61 -9.08 7.81 -9.12
N TYR A 62 -8.05 7.05 -9.49
CA TYR A 62 -8.09 5.58 -9.57
C TYR A 62 -6.97 4.97 -8.73
N MET A 63 -7.22 3.80 -8.14
CA MET A 63 -6.18 3.01 -7.49
C MET A 63 -5.57 1.99 -8.44
N ILE A 64 -4.25 1.86 -8.43
CA ILE A 64 -3.54 0.79 -9.13
C ILE A 64 -3.72 -0.51 -8.34
N THR A 65 -4.30 -1.53 -8.97
CA THR A 65 -4.63 -2.84 -8.36
C THR A 65 -3.43 -3.45 -7.62
N THR A 66 -2.29 -3.62 -8.27
CA THR A 66 -1.08 -4.19 -7.63
C THR A 66 -0.60 -3.36 -6.45
N MET A 67 -0.75 -2.04 -6.50
CA MET A 67 -0.36 -1.16 -5.39
C MET A 67 -1.32 -1.29 -4.21
N HIS A 68 -2.60 -1.51 -4.46
CA HIS A 68 -3.58 -1.83 -3.43
C HIS A 68 -3.29 -3.20 -2.79
N SER A 69 -2.91 -4.21 -3.58
CA SER A 69 -2.38 -5.49 -3.07
C SER A 69 -1.14 -5.30 -2.17
N LEU A 70 -0.21 -4.42 -2.56
CA LEU A 70 0.96 -4.08 -1.72
C LEU A 70 0.56 -3.35 -0.43
N HIS A 71 -0.41 -2.45 -0.47
CA HIS A 71 -1.02 -1.86 0.72
C HIS A 71 -1.56 -2.94 1.67
N CYS A 72 -2.34 -3.89 1.15
CA CYS A 72 -2.87 -5.00 1.94
C CYS A 72 -1.75 -5.84 2.59
N LEU A 73 -0.67 -6.12 1.86
CA LEU A 73 0.50 -6.82 2.42
C LEU A 73 1.18 -6.01 3.53
N LYS A 74 1.32 -4.68 3.37
CA LYS A 74 1.85 -3.81 4.43
C LYS A 74 0.96 -3.82 5.67
N SER A 75 -0.37 -3.80 5.51
CA SER A 75 -1.33 -3.87 6.62
C SER A 75 -1.25 -5.20 7.38
N LEU A 76 -1.14 -6.33 6.66
CA LEU A 76 -0.93 -7.65 7.26
C LEU A 76 0.41 -7.76 7.99
N HIS A 77 1.49 -7.22 7.40
CA HIS A 77 2.79 -7.18 8.06
C HIS A 77 2.74 -6.34 9.34
N ARG A 78 2.09 -5.17 9.31
CA ARG A 78 1.89 -4.33 10.51
C ARG A 78 1.15 -5.09 11.61
N SER A 79 0.07 -5.77 11.26
CA SER A 79 -0.68 -6.62 12.21
C SER A 79 0.22 -7.69 12.85
N ASN A 80 1.04 -8.38 12.04
CA ASN A 80 2.01 -9.35 12.57
C ASN A 80 3.07 -8.71 13.48
N LEU A 81 3.62 -7.55 13.09
CA LEU A 81 4.58 -6.79 13.88
C LEU A 81 3.98 -6.42 15.24
N GLU A 82 2.77 -5.87 15.25
CA GLU A 82 2.05 -5.50 16.48
C GLU A 82 1.79 -6.71 17.38
N TYR A 83 1.41 -7.85 16.79
CA TYR A 83 1.24 -9.11 17.50
C TYR A 83 2.54 -9.58 18.16
N ARG A 84 3.68 -9.58 17.43
CA ARG A 84 4.99 -9.97 17.95
C ARG A 84 5.47 -9.08 19.10
N HIS A 85 5.05 -7.81 19.10
CA HIS A 85 5.37 -6.85 20.16
C HIS A 85 4.36 -6.83 21.31
N GLY A 86 3.27 -7.60 21.25
CA GLY A 86 2.23 -7.62 22.27
C GLY A 86 1.53 -6.27 22.44
N VAL A 87 1.39 -5.51 21.35
CA VAL A 87 0.69 -4.21 21.33
C VAL A 87 -0.68 -4.35 20.67
N LYS A 88 -1.56 -3.37 20.93
CA LYS A 88 -2.90 -3.34 20.34
C LYS A 88 -2.82 -3.32 18.82
N GLN A 89 -3.64 -4.15 18.18
CA GLN A 89 -3.82 -4.18 16.74
C GLN A 89 -4.41 -2.85 16.26
N SER A 90 -3.70 -2.23 15.32
CA SER A 90 -4.06 -0.98 14.66
C SER A 90 -5.26 -1.14 13.73
N TYR A 91 -5.31 -2.26 13.01
CA TYR A 91 -6.38 -2.55 12.06
C TYR A 91 -7.42 -3.47 12.69
N PRO A 92 -8.71 -3.19 12.46
CA PRO A 92 -9.75 -4.08 12.91
C PRO A 92 -9.78 -5.35 12.02
N THR A 93 -10.36 -6.43 12.54
CA THR A 93 -10.25 -7.76 11.92
C THR A 93 -10.89 -7.81 10.54
N GLU A 94 -12.00 -7.10 10.33
CA GLU A 94 -12.69 -7.01 9.06
C GLU A 94 -11.84 -6.36 7.96
N HIS A 95 -10.99 -5.37 8.32
CA HIS A 95 -10.06 -4.76 7.38
C HIS A 95 -9.00 -5.79 6.95
N LEU A 96 -8.46 -6.56 7.89
CA LEU A 96 -7.46 -7.61 7.59
C LEU A 96 -8.06 -8.74 6.74
N ILE A 97 -9.31 -9.15 6.99
CA ILE A 97 -10.03 -10.13 6.17
C ILE A 97 -10.24 -9.60 4.75
N HIS A 98 -10.62 -8.33 4.60
CA HIS A 98 -10.72 -7.69 3.29
C HIS A 98 -9.37 -7.69 2.56
N CYS A 99 -8.29 -7.33 3.24
CA CYS A 99 -6.94 -7.37 2.67
C CYS A 99 -6.55 -8.78 2.18
N LEU A 100 -6.86 -9.82 2.97
CA LEU A 100 -6.58 -11.20 2.59
C LEU A 100 -7.37 -11.62 1.34
N ASP A 101 -8.67 -11.30 1.27
CA ASP A 101 -9.47 -11.66 0.10
C ASP A 101 -9.07 -10.85 -1.15
N ASN A 102 -8.69 -9.58 -0.99
CA ASN A 102 -8.19 -8.76 -2.10
C ASN A 102 -6.95 -9.40 -2.75
N ILE A 103 -5.94 -9.73 -1.94
CA ILE A 103 -4.73 -10.43 -2.43
C ILE A 103 -5.09 -11.77 -3.07
N ARG A 104 -6.02 -12.53 -2.48
CA ARG A 104 -6.48 -13.81 -3.03
C ARG A 104 -7.12 -13.63 -4.41
N GLN A 105 -8.01 -12.64 -4.58
CA GLN A 105 -8.66 -12.35 -5.86
C GLN A 105 -7.65 -11.91 -6.92
N ASP A 106 -6.69 -11.06 -6.55
CA ASP A 106 -5.62 -10.61 -7.45
C ASP A 106 -4.73 -11.79 -7.91
N LEU A 107 -4.38 -12.71 -7.01
CA LEU A 107 -3.62 -13.91 -7.35
C LEU A 107 -4.40 -14.85 -8.28
N ILE A 108 -5.72 -14.99 -8.11
CA ILE A 108 -6.56 -15.79 -9.02
C ILE A 108 -6.66 -15.13 -10.40
N CYS A 109 -6.85 -13.81 -10.44
CA CYS A 109 -6.91 -13.05 -11.69
C CYS A 109 -5.58 -13.13 -12.46
N SER A 110 -4.46 -13.17 -11.74
CA SER A 110 -3.11 -13.25 -12.29
C SER A 110 -2.48 -14.65 -12.17
N ALA A 111 -3.29 -15.71 -12.21
CA ALA A 111 -2.83 -17.08 -11.99
C ALA A 111 -1.59 -17.41 -12.85
N ASP A 112 -0.53 -17.84 -12.18
CA ASP A 112 0.73 -18.30 -12.79
C ASP A 112 0.74 -19.83 -12.77
N ASP A 113 0.67 -20.45 -13.94
CA ASP A 113 0.64 -21.90 -14.13
C ASP A 113 2.04 -22.54 -14.18
N THR A 114 3.10 -21.76 -13.99
CA THR A 114 4.48 -22.25 -13.94
C THR A 114 4.68 -23.20 -12.74
N PRO A 115 4.95 -24.51 -12.95
CA PRO A 115 5.11 -25.46 -11.85
C PRO A 115 6.35 -25.11 -11.02
N ARG A 116 6.21 -25.03 -9.70
CA ARG A 116 7.33 -24.73 -8.80
C ARG A 116 8.14 -25.99 -8.50
N PHE A 117 9.46 -25.98 -8.72
CA PHE A 117 10.28 -27.15 -8.38
C PHE A 117 10.46 -27.30 -6.86
N ILE A 118 10.57 -28.55 -6.41
CA ILE A 118 10.89 -28.92 -5.03
C ILE A 118 12.28 -29.55 -5.05
N PRO A 119 13.26 -29.06 -4.24
CA PRO A 119 14.58 -29.66 -4.17
C PRO A 119 14.52 -31.14 -3.77
N VAL A 120 15.35 -31.99 -4.38
CA VAL A 120 15.37 -33.44 -4.14
C VAL A 120 15.79 -33.79 -2.71
N ASP A 121 16.55 -32.89 -2.08
CA ASP A 121 17.12 -32.97 -0.75
C ASP A 121 16.41 -32.04 0.26
N ALA A 122 15.16 -31.63 0.00
CA ALA A 122 14.36 -30.72 0.83
C ALA A 122 13.92 -31.30 2.19
N LYS A 123 14.76 -32.12 2.84
CA LYS A 123 14.44 -32.82 4.09
C LYS A 123 14.09 -31.87 5.24
N ASP A 124 14.61 -30.63 5.23
CA ASP A 124 14.42 -29.67 6.33
C ASP A 124 14.21 -28.21 5.87
N SER A 125 13.85 -27.98 4.61
CA SER A 125 13.81 -26.63 4.03
C SER A 125 12.53 -26.37 3.23
N ALA A 126 11.78 -25.31 3.57
CA ALA A 126 10.58 -24.86 2.84
C ALA A 126 10.90 -24.09 1.54
N HIS A 127 12.16 -24.09 1.10
CA HIS A 127 12.67 -23.29 -0.01
C HIS A 127 12.37 -23.95 -1.36
N THR A 128 11.14 -23.76 -1.83
CA THR A 128 10.68 -24.25 -3.13
C THR A 128 10.90 -23.20 -4.22
N GLY A 129 11.31 -23.62 -5.42
CA GLY A 129 11.41 -22.74 -6.58
C GLY A 129 12.55 -21.71 -6.57
N ILE A 130 13.42 -21.70 -5.56
CA ILE A 130 14.53 -20.73 -5.47
C ILE A 130 15.43 -20.82 -6.70
N GLY A 131 15.72 -19.69 -7.34
CA GLY A 131 16.49 -19.65 -8.58
C GLY A 131 15.70 -20.06 -9.83
N GLN A 132 14.46 -20.54 -9.70
CA GLN A 132 13.60 -20.88 -10.83
C GLN A 132 13.10 -19.62 -11.53
N TRP A 133 13.22 -19.61 -12.85
CA TRP A 133 12.70 -18.55 -13.70
C TRP A 133 11.17 -18.53 -13.76
N ARG A 134 10.61 -17.32 -13.75
CA ARG A 134 9.21 -16.98 -13.99
C ARG A 134 9.12 -15.74 -14.88
N GLN A 135 8.03 -15.61 -15.61
CA GLN A 135 7.79 -14.44 -16.46
C GLN A 135 6.99 -13.40 -15.66
N CYS A 136 7.61 -12.25 -15.37
CA CYS A 136 6.98 -11.20 -14.56
C CYS A 136 6.62 -9.99 -15.42
N LYS A 137 5.55 -9.28 -15.08
CA LYS A 137 5.39 -7.89 -15.54
C LYS A 137 6.48 -7.01 -14.95
N ASP A 138 6.88 -6.00 -15.71
CA ASP A 138 7.89 -5.04 -15.27
C ASP A 138 7.30 -4.06 -14.26
N PHE A 139 7.59 -4.28 -12.98
CA PHE A 139 7.12 -3.44 -11.88
C PHE A 139 7.67 -2.01 -11.97
N SER A 140 8.90 -1.82 -12.47
CA SER A 140 9.49 -0.49 -12.60
C SER A 140 8.73 0.40 -13.57
N LYS A 141 8.15 -0.19 -14.63
CA LYS A 141 7.30 0.53 -15.57
C LYS A 141 5.96 0.93 -14.96
N LEU A 142 5.41 0.08 -14.08
CA LEU A 142 4.18 0.40 -13.36
C LEU A 142 4.42 1.54 -12.37
N GLU A 143 5.54 1.48 -11.63
CA GLU A 143 5.97 2.55 -10.73
C GLU A 143 6.15 3.86 -11.48
N GLN A 144 6.90 3.85 -12.58
CA GLN A 144 7.10 5.03 -13.42
C GLN A 144 5.76 5.60 -13.89
N TRP A 145 4.88 4.76 -14.44
CA TRP A 145 3.57 5.19 -14.91
C TRP A 145 2.71 5.78 -13.78
N GLY A 146 2.71 5.16 -12.60
CA GLY A 146 1.98 5.65 -11.43
C GLY A 146 2.50 7.01 -10.93
N ARG A 147 3.82 7.23 -10.97
CA ARG A 147 4.43 8.51 -10.61
C ARG A 147 4.11 9.61 -11.63
N GLU A 148 4.15 9.29 -12.92
CA GLU A 148 3.79 10.22 -14.01
C GLU A 148 2.33 10.66 -13.96
N HIS A 149 1.43 9.78 -13.47
CA HIS A 149 0.00 10.04 -13.34
C HIS A 149 -0.42 10.33 -11.90
N SER A 150 0.52 10.69 -11.01
CA SER A 150 0.27 10.79 -9.56
C SER A 150 -0.91 11.72 -9.22
N ALA A 151 -1.76 11.25 -8.32
CA ALA A 151 -2.83 12.04 -7.71
C ALA A 151 -2.35 12.83 -6.47
N CYS A 152 -1.04 13.04 -6.30
CA CYS A 152 -0.45 13.69 -5.13
C CYS A 152 -0.74 12.96 -3.81
N PHE A 153 -0.83 11.64 -3.87
CA PHE A 153 -1.20 10.81 -2.73
C PHE A 153 -0.03 10.57 -1.76
N SER A 154 -0.33 10.48 -0.47
CA SER A 154 0.58 10.00 0.59
C SER A 154 -0.07 8.86 1.34
N TYR A 155 0.56 7.69 1.27
CA TYR A 155 0.14 6.50 1.98
C TYR A 155 0.27 6.67 3.50
N ASN A 156 1.36 7.28 3.94
CA ASN A 156 1.61 7.49 5.37
C ASN A 156 0.53 8.40 5.99
N GLU A 157 0.02 9.38 5.23
CA GLU A 157 -1.11 10.20 5.67
C GLU A 157 -2.40 9.36 5.70
N LEU A 158 -2.67 8.56 4.67
CA LEU A 158 -3.84 7.67 4.65
C LEU A 158 -3.86 6.75 5.87
N ILE A 159 -2.77 6.02 6.13
CA ILE A 159 -2.69 5.15 7.31
C ILE A 159 -2.92 5.96 8.58
N THR A 160 -2.29 7.13 8.72
CA THR A 160 -2.48 7.96 9.92
C THR A 160 -3.96 8.26 10.17
N HIS A 161 -4.76 8.44 9.12
CA HIS A 161 -6.21 8.60 9.21
C HIS A 161 -6.97 7.28 9.44
N GLU A 162 -6.61 6.19 8.75
CA GLU A 162 -7.18 4.86 9.00
C GLU A 162 -6.99 4.43 10.47
N LEU A 163 -5.89 4.83 11.08
CA LEU A 163 -5.56 4.53 12.47
C LEU A 163 -6.21 5.47 13.49
N LYS A 164 -6.50 6.71 13.11
CA LYS A 164 -6.95 7.76 14.04
C LYS A 164 -8.38 8.24 13.80
N GLU A 165 -9.04 7.78 12.75
CA GLU A 165 -10.40 8.17 12.33
C GLU A 165 -10.62 9.69 12.13
N GLU A 166 -9.55 10.47 12.04
CA GLU A 166 -9.63 11.93 12.00
C GLU A 166 -9.23 12.46 10.63
N ARG A 167 -10.20 13.05 9.91
CA ARG A 167 -10.13 13.74 8.60
C ARG A 167 -10.37 12.86 7.37
N GLY A 168 -11.40 13.24 6.61
CA GLY A 168 -11.77 12.62 5.35
C GLY A 168 -10.97 13.12 4.15
N TYR A 169 -11.34 12.57 3.00
CA TYR A 169 -10.95 13.03 1.67
C TYR A 169 -11.11 14.56 1.53
N PRO A 170 -10.17 15.30 0.90
CA PRO A 170 -9.03 14.83 0.11
C PRO A 170 -7.66 14.92 0.84
N HIS A 171 -7.61 14.79 2.17
CA HIS A 171 -6.38 15.11 2.94
C HIS A 171 -5.12 14.36 2.50
N ALA A 172 -5.26 13.08 2.14
CA ALA A 172 -4.17 12.26 1.65
C ALA A 172 -3.69 12.63 0.23
N LEU A 173 -4.41 13.47 -0.52
CA LEU A 173 -4.10 13.87 -1.91
C LEU A 173 -3.38 15.22 -2.01
N LYS A 174 -2.94 15.83 -0.91
CA LYS A 174 -2.28 17.15 -0.93
C LYS A 174 -0.77 17.08 -1.20
N PHE A 175 -0.16 15.90 -1.31
CA PHE A 175 1.30 15.70 -1.27
C PHE A 175 1.92 15.65 -2.66
N CYS A 176 1.73 16.73 -3.41
CA CYS A 176 2.29 16.87 -4.74
C CYS A 176 3.82 17.06 -4.71
N PRO A 177 4.57 16.45 -5.66
CA PRO A 177 5.93 16.86 -5.97
C PRO A 177 6.03 18.36 -6.30
N ALA A 178 7.20 18.95 -6.09
CA ALA A 178 7.43 20.39 -6.29
C ALA A 178 7.18 20.86 -7.74
N ASP A 179 7.41 19.98 -8.71
CA ASP A 179 7.22 20.18 -10.15
C ASP A 179 5.83 19.75 -10.66
N SER A 180 4.94 19.33 -9.77
CA SER A 180 3.60 18.87 -10.14
C SER A 180 2.72 19.99 -10.68
N LYS A 181 2.08 19.74 -11.82
CA LYS A 181 1.05 20.63 -12.39
C LYS A 181 -0.17 20.83 -11.47
N TRP A 182 -0.38 19.94 -10.49
CA TRP A 182 -1.49 20.02 -9.54
C TRP A 182 -1.18 20.92 -8.33
N LEU A 183 0.10 21.16 -8.04
CA LEU A 183 0.52 21.89 -6.83
C LEU A 183 -0.09 23.30 -6.70
N PRO A 184 -0.26 24.10 -7.77
CA PRO A 184 -0.96 25.39 -7.68
C PRO A 184 -2.41 25.26 -7.20
N ALA A 185 -3.15 24.24 -7.67
CA ALA A 185 -4.52 24.00 -7.26
C ALA A 185 -4.60 23.55 -5.78
N VAL A 186 -3.66 22.69 -5.36
CA VAL A 186 -3.53 22.27 -3.95
C VAL A 186 -3.24 23.46 -3.04
N ARG A 187 -2.28 24.32 -3.40
CA ARG A 187 -1.93 25.52 -2.63
C ARG A 187 -3.13 26.44 -2.44
N LYS A 188 -3.86 26.69 -3.53
CA LYS A 188 -5.09 27.49 -3.50
C LYS A 188 -6.14 26.87 -2.57
N PHE A 189 -6.36 25.56 -2.64
CA PHE A 189 -7.35 24.88 -1.80
C PHE A 189 -7.02 24.95 -0.31
N TYR A 190 -5.75 24.78 0.06
CA TYR A 190 -5.29 24.81 1.45
C TYR A 190 -4.82 26.20 1.94
N ASN A 191 -5.01 27.25 1.15
CA ASN A 191 -4.57 28.62 1.44
C ASN A 191 -3.06 28.70 1.81
N GLN A 192 -2.23 28.05 1.02
CA GLN A 192 -0.77 28.01 1.18
C GLN A 192 -0.07 29.00 0.22
N PRO A 193 1.12 29.52 0.58
CA PRO A 193 1.88 30.43 -0.28
C PRO A 193 2.47 29.73 -1.52
N ASP A 194 2.88 30.53 -2.51
CA ASP A 194 3.38 30.05 -3.82
C ASP A 194 4.70 29.29 -3.76
N ASP A 195 5.46 29.40 -2.67
CA ASP A 195 6.69 28.67 -2.42
C ASP A 195 6.48 27.41 -1.57
N TRP A 196 5.28 27.19 -1.02
CA TRP A 196 4.99 26.05 -0.16
C TRP A 196 5.02 24.73 -0.92
N VAL A 197 5.70 23.73 -0.38
CA VAL A 197 5.69 22.35 -0.87
C VAL A 197 5.26 21.44 0.29
N PRO A 198 4.30 20.53 0.08
CA PRO A 198 3.88 19.61 1.12
C PRO A 198 5.00 18.64 1.49
N GLU A 199 5.29 18.53 2.79
CA GLU A 199 6.16 17.48 3.32
C GLU A 199 5.34 16.23 3.64
N LYS A 200 5.77 15.07 3.15
CA LYS A 200 5.12 13.80 3.45
C LYS A 200 5.38 13.40 4.90
N PRO A 201 4.36 12.95 5.66
CA PRO A 201 4.60 12.45 7.00
C PRO A 201 5.49 11.20 6.95
N PRO A 202 6.31 10.97 7.99
CA PRO A 202 7.04 9.73 8.11
C PRO A 202 6.06 8.55 8.26
N PRO A 203 6.48 7.32 7.93
CA PRO A 203 5.66 6.14 8.17
C PRO A 203 5.25 6.06 9.65
N PRO A 204 3.98 5.74 9.96
CA PRO A 204 3.55 5.56 11.34
C PRO A 204 4.08 4.22 11.85
N TYR A 205 5.31 4.23 12.38
CA TYR A 205 5.86 3.08 13.10
C TYR A 205 4.94 2.74 14.27
N PRO A 206 4.67 1.44 14.54
CA PRO A 206 3.97 1.06 15.75
C PRO A 206 4.69 1.68 16.95
N ALA A 207 3.94 2.40 17.79
CA ALA A 207 4.50 2.92 19.02
C ALA A 207 4.88 1.72 19.90
N VAL A 208 6.17 1.38 19.90
CA VAL A 208 6.72 0.36 20.79
C VAL A 208 6.38 0.80 22.22
N GLY A 209 5.45 0.09 22.87
CA GLY A 209 5.12 0.33 24.28
C GLY A 209 3.70 0.78 24.63
N VAL A 210 2.69 0.72 23.74
CA VAL A 210 1.28 0.72 24.18
C VAL A 210 0.86 -0.73 24.44
N PRO A 211 0.76 -1.19 25.71
CA PRO A 211 0.47 -2.59 26.01
C PRO A 211 -0.90 -2.99 25.48
N PHE A 212 -1.00 -4.19 24.91
CA PHE A 212 -2.29 -4.82 24.63
C PHE A 212 -2.95 -5.26 25.94
N ASP A 213 -4.09 -4.69 26.30
CA ASP A 213 -4.81 -4.96 27.54
C ASP A 213 -5.92 -6.03 27.41
N GLY A 214 -5.91 -6.78 26.30
CA GLY A 214 -6.81 -7.89 26.04
C GLY A 214 -8.16 -7.47 25.44
N TYR A 215 -8.88 -8.45 24.89
CA TYR A 215 -10.21 -8.24 24.30
C TYR A 215 -11.33 -8.11 25.34
N GLU A 216 -11.08 -8.45 26.62
CA GLU A 216 -12.11 -8.52 27.67
C GLU A 216 -12.53 -7.14 28.21
N ASN A 217 -11.67 -6.12 28.12
CA ASN A 217 -11.94 -4.76 28.60
C ASN A 217 -12.80 -3.92 27.64
N GLN A 218 -13.23 -4.48 26.51
CA GLN A 218 -14.08 -3.79 25.52
C GLN A 218 -15.59 -4.04 25.70
N ARG A 219 -16.03 -4.67 26.80
CA ARG A 219 -17.46 -4.65 27.16
C ARG A 219 -17.84 -3.25 27.61
N ASN A 220 -18.64 -2.60 26.78
CA ASN A 220 -19.26 -1.31 27.04
C ASN A 220 -19.94 -1.28 28.43
N PRO A 221 -19.52 -0.42 29.37
CA PRO A 221 -20.20 -0.27 30.66
C PRO A 221 -21.62 0.33 30.53
N ALA A 222 -22.04 0.75 29.32
CA ALA A 222 -23.41 1.21 29.06
C ALA A 222 -24.39 0.09 28.67
N ALA A 223 -24.01 -1.18 28.80
CA ALA A 223 -24.90 -2.32 28.65
C ALA A 223 -25.10 -3.06 29.99
N MET A 224 -25.69 -2.36 30.97
CA MET A 224 -26.46 -2.92 32.09
C MET A 224 -27.66 -2.02 32.37
#